data_AF-A0AA37WVY9-F1
#
_entry.id   AF-A0AA37WVY9-F1
#
_cell.length_a   1.000
_cell.length_b   1.000
_cell.length_c   1.000
_cell.angle_alpha   90.00
_cell.angle_beta   90.00
_cell.angle_gamma   90.00
#
_symmetry.space_group_name_H-M   'P 1'
#
loop_
_entity.id
_entity.type
_entity.pdbx_description
1 polymer ?
#
loop_
_entity_poly.entity_id
_entity_poly.type
_entity_poly.pdbx_seq_one_letter_code
_entity_poly.pdbx_strand_id
1 'polypeptide(L)'
;MSKITLAAAFSLVLGFMAYAPVSYAADQTIADMHAEMAECESCHAGGEPSADGNHENGACIDCHGPMAEMVEPHPTHEDVVRCIDCHKVHDMNVGEMPNHENHADDPNCTDCHG
;
A
#
# COMPACT_ATOMS: atom_id res chain seq x y z
N MET A 1 25.51 -48.08 -3.30
CA MET A 1 24.76 -47.09 -2.50
C MET A 1 23.28 -47.39 -2.66
N SER A 2 22.58 -47.71 -1.56
CA SER A 2 21.19 -48.20 -1.62
C SER A 2 20.24 -47.08 -2.03
N LYS A 3 19.29 -47.36 -2.92
CA LYS A 3 18.26 -46.40 -3.40
C LYS A 3 17.44 -45.78 -2.24
N ILE A 4 17.46 -46.43 -1.08
CA ILE A 4 16.80 -46.01 0.15
C ILE A 4 17.45 -44.76 0.77
N THR A 5 18.77 -44.53 0.58
CA THR A 5 19.44 -43.33 1.14
C THR A 5 19.19 -42.06 0.32
N LEU A 6 18.80 -42.16 -0.96
CA LEU A 6 18.39 -40.98 -1.75
C LEU A 6 16.96 -40.52 -1.40
N ALA A 7 16.05 -41.44 -1.11
CA ALA A 7 14.66 -41.11 -0.81
C ALA A 7 14.51 -40.39 0.54
N ALA A 8 15.29 -40.77 1.55
CA ALA A 8 15.24 -40.14 2.87
C ALA A 8 15.77 -38.69 2.88
N ALA A 9 16.72 -38.37 1.99
CA ALA A 9 17.28 -37.01 1.88
C ALA A 9 16.31 -36.02 1.21
N PHE A 10 15.46 -36.49 0.29
CA PHE A 10 14.49 -35.63 -0.40
C PHE A 10 13.29 -35.27 0.49
N SER A 11 12.83 -36.20 1.34
CA SER A 11 11.70 -35.96 2.25
C SER A 11 12.02 -34.99 3.39
N LEU A 12 13.30 -34.82 3.73
CA LEU A 12 13.73 -33.87 4.77
C LEU A 12 13.81 -32.42 4.27
N VAL A 13 13.99 -32.20 2.96
CA VAL A 13 14.04 -30.85 2.37
C VAL A 13 12.62 -30.30 2.13
N LEU A 14 11.67 -31.15 1.75
CA LEU A 14 10.26 -30.76 1.55
C LEU A 14 9.50 -30.49 2.86
N GLY A 15 9.94 -31.05 3.99
CA GLY A 15 9.30 -30.82 5.29
C GLY A 15 9.59 -29.43 5.88
N PHE A 16 10.66 -28.76 5.46
CA PHE A 16 11.08 -27.48 6.03
C PHE A 16 10.44 -26.27 5.34
N MET A 17 9.95 -26.43 4.11
CA MET A 17 9.31 -25.34 3.33
C MET A 17 7.85 -25.09 3.71
N ALA A 18 7.21 -25.97 4.49
CA ALA A 18 5.79 -25.87 4.85
C ALA A 18 5.50 -24.91 6.03
N TYR A 19 6.53 -24.30 6.63
CA TYR A 19 6.39 -23.43 7.81
C TYR A 19 6.90 -22.00 7.61
N ALA A 20 7.28 -21.62 6.39
CA ALA A 20 7.53 -20.21 6.11
C ALA A 20 6.17 -19.50 5.99
N PRO A 21 5.84 -18.53 6.86
CA PRO A 21 4.70 -17.69 6.60
C PRO A 21 4.99 -16.92 5.31
N VAL A 22 4.17 -17.13 4.28
CA VAL A 22 4.18 -16.30 3.07
C VAL A 22 3.53 -14.98 3.47
N SER A 23 4.32 -14.10 4.09
CA SER A 23 3.90 -12.76 4.54
C SER A 23 4.48 -11.67 3.64
N TYR A 24 4.45 -11.85 2.32
CA TYR A 24 5.08 -10.91 1.37
C TYR A 24 4.28 -9.63 1.09
N ALA A 25 3.10 -9.43 1.70
CA ALA A 25 2.24 -8.28 1.38
C ALA A 25 2.36 -7.10 2.35
N ALA A 26 2.85 -7.30 3.58
CA ALA A 26 2.85 -6.27 4.62
C ALA A 26 4.07 -5.33 4.57
N ASP A 27 5.17 -5.76 3.94
CA ASP A 27 6.41 -4.95 3.81
C ASP A 27 6.49 -4.23 2.45
N GLN A 28 5.43 -4.29 1.63
CA GLN A 28 5.36 -3.64 0.33
C GLN A 28 4.69 -2.27 0.46
N THR A 29 5.32 -1.24 -0.12
CA THR A 29 4.71 0.10 -0.15
C THR A 29 3.44 0.08 -1.00
N ILE A 30 2.50 0.99 -0.70
CA ILE A 30 1.28 1.12 -1.49
C ILE A 30 1.63 1.42 -2.97
N ALA A 31 2.65 2.25 -3.20
CA ALA A 31 3.13 2.59 -4.54
C ALA A 31 3.69 1.38 -5.28
N ASP A 32 4.52 0.55 -4.65
CA ASP A 32 5.07 -0.66 -5.28
C ASP A 32 3.95 -1.64 -5.67
N MET A 33 2.95 -1.81 -4.80
CA MET A 33 1.81 -2.67 -5.11
C MET A 33 1.05 -2.17 -6.35
N HIS A 34 0.82 -0.87 -6.46
CA HIS A 34 0.16 -0.30 -7.65
C HIS A 34 1.04 -0.38 -8.90
N ALA A 35 2.34 -0.11 -8.78
CA ALA A 35 3.28 -0.21 -9.90
C ALA A 35 3.40 -1.63 -10.45
N GLU A 36 3.31 -2.66 -9.59
CA GLU A 36 3.28 -4.06 -10.02
C GLU A 36 2.00 -4.43 -10.80
N MET A 37 0.88 -3.75 -10.51
CA MET A 37 -0.41 -4.00 -11.18
C MET A 37 -0.58 -3.19 -12.47
N ALA A 38 -0.12 -1.94 -12.49
CA ALA A 38 -0.49 -0.97 -13.52
C ALA A 38 0.66 -0.02 -13.94
N GLU A 39 1.91 -0.33 -13.57
CA GLU A 39 3.10 0.48 -13.86
C GLU A 39 3.08 1.86 -13.17
N CYS A 40 4.19 2.60 -13.20
CA CYS A 40 4.30 3.92 -12.57
C CYS A 40 3.40 4.95 -13.25
N GLU A 41 3.17 4.78 -14.55
CA GLU A 41 2.37 5.62 -15.42
C GLU A 41 0.88 5.59 -15.09
N SER A 42 0.42 4.60 -14.30
CA SER A 42 -0.95 4.59 -13.79
C SER A 42 -1.27 5.79 -12.90
N CYS A 43 -0.25 6.37 -12.23
CA CYS A 43 -0.41 7.53 -11.36
C CYS A 43 0.37 8.76 -11.85
N HIS A 44 1.51 8.55 -12.52
CA HIS A 44 2.43 9.61 -12.90
C HIS A 44 2.49 9.80 -14.42
N ALA A 45 2.14 10.99 -14.90
CA ALA A 45 2.17 11.31 -16.33
C ALA A 45 3.60 11.15 -16.90
N GLY A 46 3.81 10.12 -17.73
CA GLY A 46 5.13 9.80 -18.28
C GLY A 46 6.13 9.31 -17.22
N GLY A 47 5.65 8.77 -16.10
CA GLY A 47 6.46 8.26 -15.00
C GLY A 47 7.01 9.34 -14.06
N GLU A 48 6.63 10.60 -14.25
CA GLU A 48 7.10 11.73 -13.44
C GLU A 48 5.97 12.31 -12.55
N PRO A 49 6.27 12.66 -11.30
CA PRO A 49 5.28 13.26 -10.40
C PRO A 49 4.87 14.66 -10.85
N SER A 50 3.59 14.97 -10.72
CA SER A 50 3.11 16.33 -10.94
C SER A 50 3.61 17.29 -9.86
N ALA A 51 3.71 18.57 -10.21
CA ALA A 51 4.21 19.59 -9.29
C ALA A 51 3.27 19.83 -8.09
N ASP A 52 1.99 19.52 -8.24
CA ASP A 52 0.94 19.88 -7.30
C ASP A 52 0.10 18.69 -6.84
N GLY A 53 0.46 17.45 -7.21
CA GLY A 53 -0.22 16.22 -6.81
C GLY A 53 -1.66 16.06 -7.35
N ASN A 54 -2.16 17.00 -8.16
CA ASN A 54 -3.55 16.97 -8.62
C ASN A 54 -3.78 15.89 -9.67
N HIS A 55 -2.76 15.63 -10.49
CA HIS A 55 -2.82 14.54 -11.47
C HIS A 55 -2.95 13.18 -10.77
N GLU A 56 -2.10 12.94 -9.77
CA GLU A 56 -2.09 11.70 -8.99
C GLU A 56 -3.40 11.52 -8.23
N ASN A 57 -3.94 12.58 -7.63
CA ASN A 57 -5.23 12.52 -6.95
C ASN A 57 -6.38 12.13 -7.89
N GLY A 58 -6.35 12.65 -9.13
CA GLY A 58 -7.29 12.23 -10.18
C GLY A 58 -7.17 10.74 -10.50
N ALA A 59 -5.95 10.23 -10.63
CA ALA A 59 -5.72 8.80 -10.87
C ALA A 59 -6.26 7.90 -9.75
N CYS A 60 -6.20 8.34 -8.49
CA CYS A 60 -6.84 7.64 -7.37
C CYS A 60 -8.36 7.55 -7.58
N ILE A 61 -9.00 8.68 -7.86
CA ILE A 61 -10.46 8.79 -7.99
C ILE A 61 -10.99 8.00 -9.19
N ASP A 62 -10.25 7.96 -10.30
CA ASP A 62 -10.64 7.22 -11.51
C ASP A 62 -10.87 5.72 -11.24
N CYS A 63 -10.12 5.13 -10.29
CA CYS A 63 -10.25 3.72 -9.91
C CYS A 63 -11.03 3.49 -8.61
N HIS A 64 -10.85 4.36 -7.60
CA HIS A 64 -11.42 4.17 -6.25
C HIS A 64 -12.73 4.94 -6.02
N GLY A 65 -13.09 5.85 -6.92
CA GLY A 65 -14.24 6.74 -6.76
C GLY A 65 -13.95 7.97 -5.89
N PRO A 66 -14.94 8.88 -5.74
CA PRO A 66 -14.81 10.08 -4.92
C PRO A 66 -14.83 9.75 -3.41
N MET A 67 -14.21 10.59 -2.58
CA MET A 67 -14.16 10.39 -1.12
C MET A 67 -15.54 10.44 -0.46
N ALA A 68 -16.47 11.20 -1.03
CA ALA A 68 -17.87 11.31 -0.60
C ALA A 68 -18.63 9.96 -0.62
N GLU A 69 -18.16 8.98 -1.39
CA GLU A 69 -18.75 7.64 -1.49
C GLU A 69 -18.01 6.59 -0.63
N MET A 70 -16.94 6.99 0.04
CA MET A 70 -16.12 6.12 0.88
C MET A 70 -16.61 6.11 2.34
N VAL A 71 -16.01 5.25 3.15
CA VAL A 71 -16.28 5.19 4.60
C VAL A 71 -15.63 6.38 5.31
N GLU A 72 -16.23 6.81 6.42
CA GLU A 72 -15.60 7.81 7.30
C GLU A 72 -14.16 7.39 7.66
N PRO A 73 -13.20 8.33 7.65
CA PRO A 73 -13.38 9.79 7.64
C PRO A 73 -13.38 10.45 6.25
N HIS A 74 -13.34 9.69 5.16
CA HIS A 74 -13.13 10.23 3.80
C HIS A 74 -14.16 11.28 3.36
N PRO A 75 -15.49 11.10 3.55
CA PRO A 75 -16.46 12.09 3.11
C PRO A 75 -16.27 13.47 3.75
N THR A 76 -15.72 13.53 4.96
CA THR A 76 -15.44 14.77 5.68
C THR A 76 -14.30 15.58 5.03
N HIS A 77 -13.44 14.93 4.26
CA HIS A 77 -12.22 15.51 3.69
C HIS A 77 -12.29 15.72 2.17
N GLU A 78 -13.44 15.43 1.55
CA GLU A 78 -13.71 15.70 0.13
C GLU A 78 -13.42 17.18 -0.21
N ASP A 79 -12.76 17.42 -1.35
CA ASP A 79 -12.35 18.75 -1.84
C ASP A 79 -11.45 19.58 -0.89
N VAL A 80 -11.07 19.06 0.28
CA VAL A 80 -10.22 19.75 1.27
C VAL A 80 -8.79 19.24 1.21
N VAL A 81 -8.63 17.92 1.09
CA VAL A 81 -7.34 17.23 0.99
C VAL A 81 -7.34 16.30 -0.22
N ARG A 82 -6.16 15.81 -0.58
CA ARG A 82 -5.96 14.77 -1.59
C ARG A 82 -5.71 13.43 -0.90
N CYS A 83 -5.92 12.33 -1.60
CA CYS A 83 -5.64 10.98 -1.08
C CYS A 83 -4.21 10.88 -0.51
N ILE A 84 -3.24 11.47 -1.23
CA ILE A 84 -1.81 11.48 -0.89
C ILE A 84 -1.44 12.37 0.30
N ASP A 85 -2.37 13.20 0.78
CA ASP A 85 -2.13 14.04 1.97
C ASP A 85 -2.13 13.18 3.24
N CYS A 86 -2.89 12.09 3.27
CA CYS A 86 -2.88 11.10 4.34
C CYS A 86 -2.18 9.78 3.95
N HIS A 87 -2.45 9.25 2.76
CA HIS A 87 -1.82 8.03 2.27
C HIS A 87 -0.48 8.35 1.61
N LYS A 88 0.61 8.36 2.39
CA LYS A 88 1.97 8.56 1.87
C LYS A 88 2.44 7.31 1.13
N VAL A 89 1.93 7.09 -0.08
CA VAL A 89 1.99 5.79 -0.78
C VAL A 89 3.40 5.26 -1.05
N HIS A 90 4.42 6.12 -1.10
CA HIS A 90 5.83 5.70 -1.24
C HIS A 90 6.50 5.35 0.09
N ASP A 91 5.90 5.72 1.23
CA ASP A 91 6.45 5.54 2.57
C ASP A 91 5.62 4.56 3.42
N MET A 92 4.31 4.50 3.19
CA MET A 92 3.36 3.63 3.89
C MET A 92 3.22 2.30 3.18
N ASN A 93 3.16 1.23 3.96
CA ASN A 93 2.91 -0.12 3.49
C ASN A 93 1.42 -0.40 3.29
N VAL A 94 1.13 -1.40 2.46
CA VAL A 94 -0.23 -1.89 2.26
C VAL A 94 -0.82 -2.38 3.60
N GLY A 95 -1.99 -1.87 3.96
CA GLY A 95 -2.70 -2.23 5.19
C GLY A 95 -2.34 -1.36 6.40
N GLU A 96 -1.34 -0.48 6.29
CA GLU A 96 -1.15 0.60 7.25
C GLU A 96 -2.27 1.63 7.09
N MET A 97 -2.96 1.94 8.19
CA MET A 97 -3.98 2.97 8.21
C MET A 97 -3.37 4.28 8.72
N PRO A 98 -3.71 5.44 8.13
CA PRO A 98 -3.50 6.72 8.78
C PRO A 98 -4.14 6.69 10.17
N ASN A 99 -3.45 7.14 11.22
CA ASN A 99 -3.90 6.94 12.59
C ASN A 99 -4.99 7.97 12.94
N HIS A 100 -6.25 7.54 12.86
CA HIS A 100 -7.40 8.40 13.16
C HIS A 100 -7.81 8.41 14.65
N GLU A 101 -7.28 7.52 15.50
CA GLU A 101 -7.83 7.36 16.87
C GLU A 101 -7.35 8.43 17.86
N ASN A 102 -6.23 9.11 17.56
CA ASN A 102 -5.77 10.29 18.29
C ASN A 102 -5.21 11.32 17.29
N HIS A 103 -6.07 12.20 16.80
CA HIS A 103 -5.70 13.27 15.86
C HIS A 103 -4.60 14.20 16.39
N ALA A 104 -4.38 14.22 17.71
CA ALA A 104 -3.36 15.04 18.38
C ALA A 104 -1.94 14.44 18.30
N ASP A 105 -1.79 13.16 17.97
CA ASP A 105 -0.49 12.47 17.93
C ASP A 105 -0.10 12.01 16.52
N ASP A 106 -1.01 12.05 15.54
CA ASP A 106 -0.69 11.77 14.13
C ASP A 106 -0.20 13.05 13.44
N PRO A 107 1.07 13.12 12.98
CA PRO A 107 1.60 14.28 12.28
C PRO A 107 0.77 14.67 11.05
N ASN A 108 0.18 13.69 10.34
CA ASN A 108 -0.66 13.96 9.18
C ASN A 108 -1.97 14.67 9.55
N CYS A 109 -2.46 14.50 10.78
CA CYS A 109 -3.63 15.21 11.29
C CYS A 109 -3.24 16.52 11.97
N THR A 110 -2.19 16.56 12.80
CA THR A 110 -1.79 17.78 13.53
C THR A 110 -1.33 18.90 12.61
N ASP A 111 -0.76 18.58 11.44
CA ASP A 111 -0.36 19.57 10.44
C ASP A 111 -1.55 20.42 9.93
N CYS A 112 -2.78 19.89 10.01
CA CYS A 112 -3.99 20.58 9.59
C CYS A 112 -4.95 20.94 10.75
N HIS A 113 -4.95 20.20 11.86
CA HIS A 113 -5.95 20.33 12.94
C HIS A 113 -5.47 21.03 14.22
N GLY A 114 -4.15 21.17 14.44
CA GLY A 114 -3.58 21.89 15.59
C GLY A 114 -3.40 21.05 16.85
#